data_AF-A0A1E5P598-F1
#
_entry.id   AF-A0A1E5P598-F1
#
_cell.length_a   1.000
_cell.length_b   1.000
_cell.length_c   1.000
_cell.angle_alpha   90.00
_cell.angle_beta   90.00
_cell.angle_gamma   90.00
#
_symmetry.space_group_name_H-M   'P 1'
#
loop_
_entity.id
_entity.type
_entity.pdbx_description
1 polymer ?
#
loop_
_entity_poly.entity_id
_entity_poly.type
_entity_poly.pdbx_seq_one_letter_code
_entity_poly.pdbx_strand_id
1 'polypeptide(L)'
;MAGQFRVTEDELTRLSGQIATVNGQIQGEIRRLDGVISQIAGGWQGQAAKSYHELQNRWNEDAKKMSDILNDIKEAVDSTRSNYTASEEQQNAEVSKIMSDFG
;
A
#
# COMPACT_ATOMS: atom_id res chain seq x y z
N MET A 1 -12.90 -4.28 -28.86
CA MET A 1 -13.20 -3.69 -27.54
C MET A 1 -12.82 -4.63 -26.38
N ALA A 2 -13.22 -5.91 -26.37
CA ALA A 2 -12.89 -6.84 -25.26
C ALA A 2 -11.38 -7.02 -24.97
N GLY A 3 -10.53 -6.98 -25.99
CA GLY A 3 -9.07 -7.11 -25.80
C GLY A 3 -8.41 -5.92 -25.10
N GLN A 4 -8.97 -4.72 -25.19
CA GLN A 4 -8.42 -3.53 -24.55
C GLN A 4 -8.73 -3.47 -23.06
N PHE A 5 -9.91 -3.97 -22.66
CA PHE A 5 -10.29 -4.08 -21.25
C PHE A 5 -9.41 -5.10 -20.49
N ARG A 6 -9.24 -6.31 -21.03
CA ARG A 6 -8.33 -7.31 -20.42
C ARG A 6 -6.92 -6.79 -20.18
N VAL A 7 -6.37 -6.02 -21.11
CA VAL A 7 -5.03 -5.43 -20.97
C VAL A 7 -4.99 -4.43 -19.80
N THR A 8 -6.03 -3.61 -19.63
CA THR A 8 -6.10 -2.66 -18.51
C THR A 8 -6.29 -3.35 -17.15
N GLU A 9 -7.04 -4.45 -17.09
CA GLU A 9 -7.19 -5.26 -15.87
C GLU A 9 -5.86 -5.85 -15.40
N ASP A 10 -5.11 -6.47 -16.31
CA ASP A 10 -3.80 -7.05 -16.04
C ASP A 10 -2.80 -5.98 -15.57
N GLU A 11 -2.84 -4.79 -16.17
CA GLU A 11 -2.01 -3.65 -15.79
C GLU A 11 -2.33 -3.15 -14.38
N LEU A 12 -3.61 -3.01 -14.04
CA LEU A 12 -4.06 -2.59 -12.70
C LEU A 12 -3.72 -3.64 -11.65
N THR A 13 -3.89 -4.92 -11.95
CA THR A 13 -3.52 -6.01 -11.05
C THR A 13 -2.01 -6.04 -10.80
N ARG A 14 -1.20 -5.84 -11.85
CA ARG A 14 0.25 -5.75 -11.73
C ARG A 14 0.67 -4.55 -10.89
N LEU A 15 0.08 -3.38 -11.14
CA LEU A 15 0.36 -2.16 -10.38
C LEU A 15 0.01 -2.36 -8.89
N SER A 16 -1.14 -2.96 -8.61
CA SER A 16 -1.57 -3.30 -7.24
C SER A 16 -0.54 -4.19 -6.54
N GLY A 17 -0.06 -5.25 -7.20
CA GLY A 17 0.97 -6.13 -6.66
C GLY A 17 2.32 -5.43 -6.42
N GLN A 18 2.72 -4.53 -7.30
CA GLN A 18 3.93 -3.72 -7.12
C GLN A 18 3.82 -2.82 -5.90
N ILE A 19 2.67 -2.14 -5.73
CA ILE A 19 2.43 -1.26 -4.58
C ILE A 19 2.44 -2.06 -3.27
N ALA A 20 1.79 -3.22 -3.23
CA ALA A 20 1.82 -4.09 -2.06
C ALA A 20 3.25 -4.52 -1.71
N THR A 21 4.07 -4.83 -2.72
CA THR A 21 5.48 -5.20 -2.54
C THR A 21 6.29 -4.05 -1.93
N VAL A 22 6.18 -2.85 -2.51
CA VAL A 22 6.89 -1.65 -2.03
C VAL A 22 6.47 -1.29 -0.61
N ASN A 23 5.17 -1.39 -0.30
CA ASN A 23 4.66 -1.17 1.06
C ASN A 23 5.33 -2.15 2.05
N GLY A 24 5.35 -3.44 1.73
CA GLY A 24 6.02 -4.44 2.56
C GLY A 24 7.52 -4.16 2.78
N GLN A 25 8.22 -3.69 1.74
CA GLN A 25 9.63 -3.29 1.83
C GLN A 25 9.83 -2.11 2.78
N ILE A 26 9.01 -1.06 2.66
CA ILE A 26 9.14 0.14 3.51
C ILE A 26 8.83 -0.21 4.97
N GLN A 27 7.80 -1.03 5.24
CA GLN A 27 7.55 -1.53 6.60
C GLN A 27 8.72 -2.35 7.15
N GLY A 28 9.43 -3.09 6.30
CA GLY A 28 10.67 -3.78 6.66
C GLY A 28 11.77 -2.81 7.11
N GLU A 29 12.01 -1.76 6.33
CA GLU A 29 13.03 -0.75 6.63
C GLU A 29 12.70 0.07 7.89
N ILE A 30 11.43 0.39 8.13
CA ILE A 30 11.00 1.05 9.38
C ILE A 30 11.38 0.19 10.59
N ARG A 31 11.04 -1.11 10.59
CA ARG A 31 11.38 -2.03 11.68
C ARG A 31 12.89 -2.20 11.85
N ARG A 32 13.64 -2.16 10.76
CA ARG A 32 15.11 -2.21 10.81
C ARG A 32 15.67 -0.98 11.51
N LEU A 33 15.20 0.21 11.13
CA LEU A 33 15.64 1.47 11.72
C LEU A 33 15.24 1.59 13.20
N ASP A 34 14.06 1.10 13.60
CA ASP A 34 13.67 0.94 15.01
C ASP A 34 14.71 0.12 15.79
N GLY A 35 15.15 -1.00 15.21
CA GLY A 35 16.15 -1.88 15.81
C GLY A 35 17.50 -1.19 15.98
N VAL A 36 17.95 -0.44 14.96
CA VAL A 36 19.21 0.32 15.01
C VAL A 36 19.14 1.42 16.09
N ILE A 37 18.05 2.18 16.15
CA ILE A 37 17.86 3.23 17.16
C ILE A 37 17.86 2.63 18.57
N SER A 38 17.19 1.49 18.75
CA SER A 38 17.14 0.77 20.03
C SER A 38 18.51 0.23 20.48
N GLN A 39 19.35 -0.23 19.54
CA GLN A 39 20.70 -0.68 19.85
C GLN A 39 21.61 0.47 20.29
N ILE A 40 21.53 1.62 19.61
CA ILE A 40 22.31 2.81 19.95
C ILE A 40 21.89 3.38 21.30
N ALA A 41 20.60 3.29 21.65
CA ALA A 41 20.04 3.70 22.94
C ALA A 41 20.80 3.11 24.14
N GLY A 42 21.17 1.83 24.06
CA GLY A 42 21.92 1.13 25.10
C GLY A 42 23.30 1.74 25.37
N GLY A 43 23.90 2.38 24.36
CA GLY A 43 25.20 3.06 24.46
C GLY A 43 25.11 4.53 24.90
N TRP A 44 23.92 5.13 24.92
CA TRP A 44 23.71 6.55 25.23
C TRP A 44 23.24 6.83 26.67
N GLN A 45 23.38 5.87 27.58
CA GLN A 45 23.12 6.08 29.01
C GLN A 45 24.05 7.16 29.59
N GLY A 46 23.48 8.28 30.05
CA GLY A 46 24.22 9.43 30.59
C GLY A 46 23.85 10.75 29.90
N GLN A 47 24.71 11.77 29.98
CA GLN A 47 24.48 13.17 29.55
C GLN A 47 23.85 13.39 28.15
N ALA A 48 23.87 12.39 27.26
CA ALA A 48 23.27 12.41 25.91
C ALA A 48 21.82 11.85 25.82
N ALA A 49 21.21 11.44 26.95
CA ALA A 49 19.87 10.86 26.98
C ALA A 49 18.78 11.76 26.40
N LYS A 50 18.91 13.09 26.53
CA LYS A 50 17.92 14.04 26.00
C LYS A 50 17.86 14.00 24.47
N SER A 51 19.00 14.09 23.80
CA SER A 51 19.10 14.04 22.34
C SER A 51 18.69 12.68 21.77
N TYR A 52 18.90 11.59 22.53
CA TYR A 52 18.35 10.28 22.20
C TYR A 52 16.81 10.30 22.16
N HIS A 53 16.19 10.74 23.25
CA HIS A 53 14.73 10.75 23.36
C HIS A 53 14.10 11.66 22.31
N GLU A 54 14.72 12.79 21.98
CA GLU A 54 14.28 13.66 20.88
C GLU A 54 14.33 12.95 19.53
N LEU A 55 15.43 12.24 19.22
CA LEU A 55 15.56 11.46 17.99
C LEU A 55 14.53 10.33 17.92
N GLN A 56 14.39 9.57 19.01
CA GLN A 56 13.45 8.45 19.10
C GLN A 56 12.01 8.92 18.90
N ASN A 57 11.61 10.02 19.55
CA ASN A 57 10.26 10.57 19.41
C ASN A 57 9.99 11.02 17.97
N ARG A 58 10.92 11.78 17.38
CA ARG A 58 10.79 12.24 15.99
C ARG A 58 10.73 11.06 15.01
N TRP A 59 11.57 10.06 15.22
CA TRP A 59 11.57 8.85 14.43
C TRP A 59 10.23 8.10 14.53
N ASN A 60 9.71 7.90 15.74
CA ASN A 60 8.41 7.25 15.94
C ASN A 60 7.28 7.99 15.24
N GLU A 61 7.27 9.33 15.27
CA GLU A 61 6.31 10.15 14.54
C GLU A 61 6.41 9.95 13.03
N ASP A 62 7.64 9.98 12.49
CA ASP A 62 7.88 9.85 11.05
C ASP A 62 7.57 8.43 10.55
N ALA A 63 7.93 7.41 11.32
CA ALA A 63 7.58 6.01 11.08
C ALA A 63 6.06 5.80 11.08
N LYS A 64 5.35 6.41 12.03
CA LYS A 64 3.89 6.37 12.07
C LYS A 64 3.27 7.02 10.84
N LYS A 65 3.70 8.24 10.49
CA LYS A 65 3.21 8.94 9.28
C LYS A 65 3.45 8.10 8.02
N MET A 66 4.63 7.51 7.90
CA MET A 66 4.93 6.64 6.76
C MET A 66 4.01 5.42 6.74
N SER A 67 3.80 4.76 7.88
CA SER A 67 2.87 3.63 7.98
C SER A 67 1.44 4.02 7.59
N ASP A 68 0.97 5.19 8.04
CA ASP A 68 -0.37 5.68 7.75
C ASP A 68 -0.52 5.95 6.23
N ILE A 69 0.43 6.65 5.59
CA ILE A 69 0.46 6.88 4.14
C ILE A 69 0.46 5.57 3.35
N LEU A 70 1.22 4.57 3.81
CA LEU A 70 1.29 3.28 3.14
C LEU A 70 -0.02 2.49 3.24
N ASN A 71 -0.74 2.63 4.35
CA ASN A 71 -2.08 2.05 4.49
C ASN A 71 -3.06 2.76 3.56
N ASP A 72 -3.04 4.09 3.48
CA ASP A 72 -3.88 4.86 2.56
C ASP A 72 -3.64 4.44 1.09
N ILE A 73 -2.37 4.28 0.71
CA ILE A 73 -1.99 3.80 -0.62
C ILE A 73 -2.55 2.39 -0.86
N LYS A 74 -2.45 1.50 0.12
CA LYS A 74 -3.00 0.14 0.01
C LYS A 74 -4.52 0.17 -0.18
N GLU A 75 -5.23 0.98 0.60
CA GLU A 75 -6.69 1.12 0.50
C GLU A 75 -7.11 1.71 -0.86
N ALA A 76 -6.39 2.74 -1.35
CA ALA A 76 -6.66 3.32 -2.66
C ALA A 76 -6.48 2.30 -3.79
N VAL A 77 -5.46 1.43 -3.68
CA VAL A 77 -5.23 0.34 -4.64
C VAL A 77 -6.32 -0.72 -4.58
N ASP A 78 -6.66 -1.18 -3.38
CA ASP A 78 -7.69 -2.21 -3.18
C ASP A 78 -9.06 -1.70 -3.67
N SER A 79 -9.36 -0.42 -3.43
CA SER A 79 -10.55 0.27 -3.95
C SER A 79 -10.55 0.37 -5.47
N THR A 80 -9.42 0.78 -6.07
CA THR A 80 -9.28 0.86 -7.54
C THR A 80 -9.53 -0.51 -8.19
N ARG A 81 -8.96 -1.58 -7.62
CA ARG A 81 -9.19 -2.94 -8.08
C ARG A 81 -10.66 -3.35 -7.96
N SER A 82 -11.27 -3.13 -6.80
CA SER A 82 -12.68 -3.48 -6.55
C SER A 82 -13.63 -2.76 -7.51
N ASN A 83 -13.42 -1.45 -7.72
CA ASN A 83 -14.23 -0.65 -8.64
C ASN A 83 -14.12 -1.15 -10.09
N TYR A 84 -12.91 -1.55 -10.49
CA TYR A 84 -12.68 -2.09 -11.82
C TYR A 84 -13.41 -3.41 -12.03
N THR A 85 -13.27 -4.37 -11.11
CA THR A 85 -13.97 -5.67 -11.18
C THR A 85 -15.50 -5.48 -11.20
N ALA A 86 -16.04 -4.59 -10.35
CA ALA A 86 -17.47 -4.30 -10.35
C ALA A 86 -17.97 -3.70 -11.67
N SER A 87 -17.17 -2.82 -12.30
CA SER A 87 -17.50 -2.25 -13.60
C SER A 87 -17.48 -3.30 -14.72
N GLU A 88 -16.57 -4.26 -14.66
CA GLU A 88 -16.49 -5.35 -15.64
C GLU A 88 -17.69 -6.31 -15.52
N GLU A 89 -18.04 -6.71 -14.30
CA GLU A 89 -19.21 -7.56 -14.03
C GLU A 89 -20.51 -6.91 -14.53
N GLN A 90 -20.69 -5.60 -14.27
CA GLN A 90 -21.85 -4.86 -14.78
C GLN A 90 -21.91 -4.86 -16.31
N GLN A 91 -20.79 -4.57 -16.96
CA GLN A 91 -20.74 -4.49 -18.42
C GLN A 91 -20.97 -5.86 -19.08
N ASN A 92 -20.43 -6.93 -18.50
CA ASN A 92 -20.68 -8.30 -18.94
C ASN A 92 -22.15 -8.72 -18.75
N ALA A 93 -22.79 -8.29 -17.65
CA ALA A 93 -24.20 -8.53 -17.39
C ALA A 93 -25.10 -7.79 -18.41
N GLU A 94 -24.78 -6.54 -18.74
CA GLU A 94 -25.49 -5.78 -19.78
C GLU A 94 -25.35 -6.42 -21.16
N VAL A 95 -24.15 -6.84 -21.54
CA VAL A 95 -23.92 -7.55 -22.82
C VAL A 95 -24.70 -8.86 -22.87
N SER A 96 -24.68 -9.65 -21.78
CA SER A 96 -25.43 -10.90 -21.70
C SER A 96 -26.94 -10.67 -21.83
N LYS A 97 -27.45 -9.59 -21.22
CA LYS A 97 -28.86 -9.20 -21.33
C LYS A 97 -29.24 -8.78 -22.76
N ILE A 98 -28.39 -8.01 -23.42
CA ILE A 98 -28.59 -7.65 -24.83
C ILE A 98 -28.61 -8.91 -25.70
N MET A 99 -27.68 -9.84 -25.48
CA MET A 99 -27.64 -11.11 -26.21
C MET A 99 -28.89 -11.97 -26.00
N SER A 100 -29.47 -11.97 -24.79
CA SER A 100 -30.72 -12.68 -24.53
C SER A 100 -31.95 -12.01 -25.14
N ASP A 101 -31.95 -10.68 -25.29
CA ASP A 101 -33.06 -9.93 -25.87
C ASP A 101 -33.11 -10.05 -27.42
N PHE A 102 -31.99 -10.44 -28.05
CA PHE A 102 -31.87 -10.64 -29.50
C PHE A 102 -31.96 -12.10 -29.97
N GLY A 103 -32.13 -13.07 -29.06
CA GLY A 103 -32.32 -14.49 -29.35
C GLY A 103 -33.74 -14.96 -29.07
#